data_AF-A0A2P4R5A6-F1
#
_entry.id   AF-A0A2P4R5A6-F1
#
_cell.length_a   1.000
_cell.length_b   1.000
_cell.length_c   1.000
_cell.angle_alpha   90.00
_cell.angle_beta   90.00
_cell.angle_gamma   90.00
#
_symmetry.space_group_name_H-M   'P 1'
#
loop_
_entity.id
_entity.type
_entity.pdbx_description
1 polymer ?
#
loop_
_entity_poly.entity_id
_entity_poly.type
_entity_poly.pdbx_seq_one_letter_code
_entity_poly.pdbx_strand_id
1 'polypeptide(L)'
;FKCPLPRFTVDRGTEFSGLVSLESQYGIKTYYCHAYTPAERGSNERFNRNLRYFYPKGTRFEHISAQDLTTTLLQINQRPLKILDWQTPYQVMLTNLSKNSD
;
A
#
# COMPACT_ATOMS: atom_id res chain seq x y z
N PHE A 1 10.63 -3.16 -18.92
CA PHE A 1 10.45 -2.33 -17.70
C PHE A 1 10.78 -3.19 -16.49
N LYS A 2 11.76 -2.79 -15.67
CA LYS A 2 12.06 -3.46 -14.40
C LYS A 2 11.32 -2.69 -13.31
N CYS A 3 10.48 -3.36 -12.54
CA CYS A 3 9.74 -2.71 -11.46
C CYS A 3 10.70 -2.26 -10.36
N PRO A 4 10.59 -1.03 -9.83
CA PRO A 4 11.42 -0.57 -8.71
C PRO A 4 11.10 -1.31 -7.39
N LEU A 5 9.99 -2.05 -7.33
CA LEU A 5 9.61 -2.86 -6.20
C LEU A 5 9.94 -4.34 -6.47
N PRO A 6 10.72 -5.01 -5.59
CA PRO A 6 11.20 -6.36 -5.84
C PRO A 6 10.16 -7.45 -5.55
N ARG A 7 9.10 -7.12 -4.80
CA ARG A 7 8.08 -8.09 -4.38
C ARG A 7 6.74 -7.44 -4.01
N PHE A 8 5.67 -8.22 -4.10
CA PHE A 8 4.37 -7.93 -3.53
C PHE A 8 4.05 -8.88 -2.38
N THR A 9 3.36 -8.36 -1.36
CA THR A 9 2.79 -9.15 -0.26
C THR A 9 1.30 -8.84 -0.19
N VAL A 10 0.47 -9.86 -0.35
CA VAL A 10 -0.99 -9.72 -0.44
C VAL A 10 -1.71 -10.69 0.49
N ASP A 11 -2.97 -10.39 0.79
CA ASP A 11 -3.83 -11.39 1.42
C ASP A 11 -4.33 -12.41 0.38
N ARG A 12 -5.09 -13.39 0.85
CA ARG A 12 -5.71 -14.42 0.02
C ARG A 12 -7.03 -13.98 -0.60
N GLY A 13 -7.23 -12.66 -0.79
CA GLY A 13 -8.37 -12.12 -1.50
C GLY A 13 -8.43 -12.65 -2.94
N THR A 14 -9.63 -12.97 -3.41
CA THR A 14 -9.84 -13.48 -4.78
C THR A 14 -9.45 -12.45 -5.84
N GLU A 15 -9.52 -11.17 -5.50
CA GLU A 15 -9.05 -10.04 -6.31
C GLU A 15 -7.55 -10.11 -6.64
N PHE A 16 -6.76 -10.83 -5.84
CA PHE A 16 -5.32 -10.99 -6.03
C PHE A 16 -4.92 -12.33 -6.66
N SER A 17 -5.89 -13.15 -7.08
CA SER A 17 -5.63 -14.44 -7.74
C SER A 17 -4.83 -14.30 -9.04
N GLY A 18 -4.98 -13.16 -9.74
CA GLY A 18 -4.24 -12.87 -10.97
C GLY A 18 -2.79 -12.42 -10.78
N LEU A 19 -2.34 -12.10 -9.56
CA LEU A 19 -0.98 -11.54 -9.37
C LEU A 19 0.15 -12.51 -9.74
N VAL A 20 -0.11 -13.82 -9.74
CA VAL A 20 0.84 -14.83 -10.21
C VAL A 20 1.25 -14.58 -11.67
N SER A 21 0.38 -14.02 -12.51
CA SER A 21 0.77 -13.72 -13.90
C SER A 21 1.77 -12.56 -13.99
N LEU A 22 1.81 -11.67 -12.99
CA LEU A 22 2.77 -10.56 -12.94
C LEU A 22 4.19 -11.03 -12.63
N GLU A 23 4.34 -12.16 -11.90
CA GLU A 23 5.65 -12.79 -11.69
C GLU A 23 6.30 -13.15 -13.03
N SER A 24 5.53 -13.79 -13.92
CA SER A 24 6.03 -14.20 -15.23
C SER A 24 6.33 -13.02 -16.15
N GLN A 25 5.53 -11.96 -16.09
CA GLN A 25 5.68 -10.80 -17.00
C GLN A 25 6.77 -9.81 -16.56
N TYR A 26 6.92 -9.58 -15.25
CA TYR A 26 7.77 -8.50 -14.73
C TYR A 26 8.85 -8.99 -13.75
N GLY A 27 8.89 -10.28 -13.41
CA GLY A 27 9.86 -10.86 -12.47
C GLY A 27 9.65 -10.43 -11.02
N ILE A 28 8.45 -9.97 -10.65
CA ILE A 28 8.14 -9.46 -9.30
C ILE A 28 7.55 -10.57 -8.46
N LYS A 29 8.26 -11.03 -7.43
CA LYS A 29 7.78 -12.12 -6.55
C LYS A 29 6.53 -11.70 -5.76
N THR A 30 5.53 -12.56 -5.70
CA THR A 30 4.27 -12.37 -4.98
C THR A 30 4.17 -13.37 -3.83
N TYR A 31 3.92 -12.86 -2.62
CA TYR A 31 3.76 -13.67 -1.41
C TYR A 31 2.34 -13.50 -0.86
N TYR A 32 1.71 -14.60 -0.51
CA TYR A 32 0.37 -14.63 0.09
C TYR A 32 0.48 -14.89 1.59
N CYS A 33 -0.25 -14.10 2.40
CA CYS A 33 -0.37 -14.36 3.83
C CYS A 33 -0.99 -15.73 4.13
N HIS A 34 -0.65 -16.29 5.29
CA HIS A 34 -1.25 -17.52 5.77
C HIS A 34 -2.73 -17.32 6.11
N ALA A 35 -3.53 -18.38 5.91
CA ALA A 35 -4.94 -18.34 6.26
C ALA A 35 -5.09 -18.12 7.76
N TYR A 36 -6.05 -17.26 8.15
CA TYR A 36 -6.35 -16.93 9.55
C TYR A 36 -5.19 -16.25 10.31
N THR A 37 -4.24 -15.61 9.62
CA THR A 37 -3.12 -14.89 10.25
C THR A 37 -3.17 -13.38 9.97
N PRO A 38 -4.14 -12.63 10.54
CA PRO A 38 -4.29 -11.19 10.28
C PRO A 38 -3.07 -10.37 10.72
N ALA A 39 -2.33 -10.83 11.73
CA ALA A 39 -1.14 -10.15 12.26
C ALA A 39 -0.02 -9.94 11.22
N GLU A 40 0.05 -10.77 10.18
CA GLU A 40 1.01 -10.61 9.07
C GLU A 40 0.81 -9.32 8.27
N ARG A 41 -0.32 -8.62 8.49
CA ARG A 41 -0.70 -7.40 7.78
C ARG A 41 -0.96 -6.20 8.69
N GLY A 42 -0.36 -6.18 9.88
CA GLY A 42 -0.57 -5.09 10.85
C GLY A 42 -0.33 -3.69 10.27
N SER A 43 0.62 -3.54 9.34
CA SER A 43 0.88 -2.28 8.64
C SER A 43 -0.27 -1.85 7.71
N ASN A 44 -0.85 -2.79 6.96
CA ASN A 44 -1.98 -2.52 6.07
C ASN A 44 -3.22 -2.16 6.88
N GLU A 45 -3.47 -2.87 7.99
CA GLU A 45 -4.57 -2.54 8.89
C GLU A 45 -4.42 -1.16 9.52
N ARG A 46 -3.20 -0.79 9.93
CA ARG A 46 -2.89 0.55 10.43
C ARG A 46 -3.16 1.63 9.37
N PHE A 47 -2.74 1.40 8.13
CA PHE A 47 -3.01 2.33 7.04
C PHE A 47 -4.52 2.44 6.74
N ASN A 48 -5.22 1.31 6.66
CA ASN A 48 -6.66 1.27 6.41
C ASN A 48 -7.46 2.01 7.49
N ARG A 49 -7.01 2.01 8.75
CA ARG A 49 -7.62 2.83 9.81
C ARG A 49 -7.54 4.33 9.50
N ASN A 50 -6.44 4.82 8.93
CA ASN A 50 -6.33 6.23 8.52
C ASN A 50 -7.32 6.54 7.40
N LEU A 51 -7.44 5.67 6.40
CA LEU A 51 -8.41 5.83 5.32
C LEU A 51 -9.85 5.87 5.86
N ARG A 52 -10.15 5.01 6.85
CA ARG A 52 -11.48 4.94 7.49
C ARG A 52 -11.85 6.15 8.34
N TYR A 53 -10.88 6.98 8.73
CA TYR A 53 -11.16 8.28 9.33
C TYR A 53 -11.84 9.24 8.35
N PHE A 54 -11.42 9.22 7.08
CA PHE A 54 -12.00 10.03 6.00
C PHE A 54 -13.24 9.38 5.37
N TYR A 55 -13.23 8.05 5.27
CA TYR A 55 -14.30 7.27 4.63
C TYR A 55 -14.83 6.21 5.60
N PRO A 56 -15.76 6.59 6.49
CA PRO A 56 -16.32 5.69 7.49
C PRO A 56 -16.91 4.40 6.91
N LYS A 57 -17.22 3.44 7.79
CA LYS A 57 -17.87 2.20 7.36
C LYS A 57 -19.22 2.52 6.69
N GLY A 58 -19.46 1.93 5.52
CA GLY A 58 -20.67 2.20 4.72
C GLY A 58 -20.44 3.20 3.58
N THR A 59 -19.30 3.90 3.53
CA THR A 59 -18.92 4.70 2.37
C THR A 59 -18.76 3.81 1.13
N ARG A 60 -19.47 4.18 0.06
CA ARG A 60 -19.38 3.58 -1.27
C ARG A 60 -18.25 4.25 -2.04
N PHE A 61 -17.14 3.54 -2.22
CA PHE A 61 -15.97 4.06 -2.92
C PHE A 61 -16.21 4.29 -4.41
N GLU A 62 -17.25 3.65 -4.96
CA GLU A 62 -17.70 3.83 -6.34
C GLU A 62 -18.16 5.27 -6.63
N HIS A 63 -18.55 6.03 -5.60
CA HIS A 63 -19.02 7.41 -5.74
C HIS A 63 -17.95 8.45 -5.39
N ILE A 64 -16.74 8.01 -5.02
CA ILE A 64 -15.64 8.90 -4.70
C ILE A 64 -14.83 9.14 -5.97
N SER A 65 -14.59 10.41 -6.30
CA SER A 65 -13.76 10.72 -7.46
C SER A 65 -12.31 10.29 -7.21
N ALA A 66 -11.62 9.88 -8.27
CA ALA A 66 -10.19 9.55 -8.17
C ALA A 66 -9.37 10.73 -7.63
N GLN A 67 -9.79 11.98 -7.92
CA GLN A 67 -9.14 13.19 -7.44
C GLN A 67 -9.29 13.37 -5.92
N ASP A 68 -10.50 13.15 -5.38
CA ASP A 68 -10.75 13.24 -3.94
C ASP A 68 -9.96 12.17 -3.20
N LEU A 69 -10.00 10.93 -3.70
CA LEU A 69 -9.24 9.83 -3.12
C LEU A 69 -7.74 10.13 -3.11
N THR A 70 -7.20 10.65 -4.22
CA THR A 70 -5.78 11.04 -4.32
C THR A 70 -5.45 12.14 -3.31
N THR A 71 -6.33 13.13 -3.15
CA THR A 71 -6.14 14.22 -2.19
C THR A 71 -6.10 13.69 -0.75
N THR A 72 -7.01 12.79 -0.39
CA THR A 72 -7.01 12.12 0.92
C THR A 72 -5.74 11.28 1.13
N LEU A 73 -5.31 10.52 0.12
CA LEU A 73 -4.09 9.71 0.20
C LEU A 73 -2.84 10.59 0.39
N LEU A 74 -2.77 11.73 -0.30
CA LEU A 74 -1.70 12.71 -0.11
C LEU A 74 -1.67 13.24 1.32
N GLN A 75 -2.82 13.63 1.88
CA GLN A 75 -2.92 14.08 3.27
C GLN A 75 -2.42 13.02 4.27
N ILE A 76 -2.79 11.75 4.06
CA ILE A 76 -2.33 10.64 4.90
C ILE A 76 -0.81 10.47 4.78
N ASN A 77 -0.28 10.48 3.55
CA ASN A 77 1.14 10.23 3.27
C ASN A 77 2.06 11.42 3.56
N GLN A 78 1.51 12.62 3.69
CA GLN A 78 2.22 13.84 4.09
C GLN A 78 2.22 14.06 5.61
N ARG A 79 1.54 13.20 6.38
CA ARG A 79 1.53 13.31 7.84
C ARG A 79 2.86 12.80 8.43
N PRO A 80 3.58 13.62 9.22
CA PRO A 80 4.77 13.17 9.95
C PRO A 80 4.45 12.00 10.89
N LEU A 81 5.27 10.94 10.86
CA LEU A 81 5.12 9.80 11.76
C LEU A 81 6.32 9.71 12.70
N LYS A 82 6.05 9.58 14.01
CA LYS A 82 7.10 9.42 15.04
C LYS A 82 8.02 8.21 14.78
N ILE A 83 7.48 7.12 14.23
CA ILE A 83 8.25 5.91 13.87
C ILE A 83 9.24 6.15 12.70
N LEU A 84 9.07 7.24 11.96
CA LEU A 84 9.93 7.65 10.85
C LEU A 84 10.77 8.88 11.23
N ASP A 85 11.10 9.04 12.51
CA ASP A 85 11.84 10.21 13.02
C ASP A 85 11.20 11.55 12.63
N TRP A 86 9.86 11.60 12.69
CA TRP A 86 9.06 12.76 12.29
C TRP A 86 9.13 13.12 10.80
N GLN A 87 9.64 12.23 9.96
CA GLN A 87 9.50 12.34 8.52
C GLN A 87 8.13 11.84 8.05
N THR A 88 7.73 12.29 6.86
CA THR A 88 6.51 11.83 6.20
C THR A 88 6.77 10.51 5.47
N PRO A 89 5.78 9.60 5.39
CA PRO A 89 5.86 8.42 4.53
C PRO A 89 6.29 8.74 3.10
N TYR A 90 5.80 9.85 2.55
CA TYR A 90 6.15 10.31 1.22
C TYR A 90 7.65 10.61 1.06
N GLN A 91 8.24 11.37 1.99
CA GLN A 91 9.68 11.67 1.97
C GLN A 91 10.53 10.41 2.06
N VAL A 92 10.22 9.53 3.03
CA VAL A 92 10.95 8.28 3.23
C VAL A 92 10.87 7.38 1.99
N MET A 93 9.70 7.31 1.35
CA MET A 93 9.52 6.56 0.11
C MET A 93 10.41 7.09 -1.02
N LEU A 94 10.41 8.40 -1.26
CA LEU A 94 11.24 9.02 -2.30
C LEU A 94 12.73 8.77 -2.06
N THR A 95 13.19 8.95 -0.81
CA THR A 95 14.59 8.70 -0.44
C THR A 95 15.00 7.24 -0.63
N ASN A 96 14.11 6.29 -0.35
CA ASN A 96 14.42 4.86 -0.55
C ASN A 96 14.42 4.47 -2.03
N LEU A 97 13.54 5.06 -2.85
CA LEU A 97 13.52 4.82 -4.29
C LEU A 97 14.77 5.38 -4.97
N SER A 98 15.26 6.56 -4.57
CA SER A 98 16.49 7.12 -5.13
C SER A 98 17.71 6.23 -4.82
N LYS A 99 17.82 5.71 -3.58
CA LYS A 99 18.90 4.81 -3.17
C LYS A 99 18.92 3.46 -3.90
N ASN A 100 17.76 2.98 -4.33
CA ASN A 100 17.63 1.71 -5.06
C ASN A 100 17.83 1.88 -6.59
N SER A 101 18.04 3.11 -7.05
CA SER A 101 18.29 3.43 -8.46
C SER A 101 19.78 3.53 -8.79
N ASP A 102 20.63 3.58 -7.76
CA ASP A 102 22.10 3.45 -7.83
C ASP A 102 22.51 1.96 -7.77
#